data_AF-M1QJ12-F1
#
_entry.id   AF-M1QJ12-F1
#
_cell.length_a   1.000
_cell.length_b   1.000
_cell.length_c   1.000
_cell.angle_alpha   90.00
_cell.angle_beta   90.00
_cell.angle_gamma   90.00
#
_symmetry.space_group_name_H-M   'P 1'
#
loop_
_entity.id
_entity.type
_entity.pdbx_description
1 polymer ?
#
loop_
_entity_poly.entity_id
_entity_poly.type
_entity_poly.pdbx_seq_one_letter_code
_entity_poly.pdbx_strand_id
1 'polypeptide(L)'
;MKCYKEKAFGFTLLEILVVIVIVSLFFSTLIGSYFFIVKKSLKTMKGSRNLYKYAKAIYNLENAIKCSKNIKIDNSKNFSTLYLYTYCGIYKGFSKEVFFVKDNTLYVYAYPYEFGDIFFYDEKKAIKLIPVINFRAEFINNNIIKFNINNKHFIVPILIK
;
A
#
# COMPACT_ATOMS: atom_id res chain seq x y z
N MET A 1 -18.43 -52.84 -59.24
CA MET A 1 -17.85 -51.76 -58.43
C MET A 1 -18.97 -50.77 -58.10
N LYS A 2 -19.55 -50.82 -56.88
CA LYS A 2 -20.66 -49.93 -56.49
C LYS A 2 -20.07 -48.57 -56.09
N CYS A 3 -20.35 -47.55 -56.89
CA CYS A 3 -19.94 -46.18 -56.63
C CYS A 3 -20.93 -45.57 -55.62
N TYR A 4 -20.51 -45.44 -54.37
CA TYR A 4 -21.28 -44.73 -53.36
C TYR A 4 -21.11 -43.22 -53.58
N LYS A 5 -22.17 -42.54 -54.02
CA LYS A 5 -22.24 -41.08 -53.98
C LYS A 5 -22.39 -40.66 -52.52
N GLU A 6 -21.34 -40.12 -51.92
CA GLU A 6 -21.46 -39.36 -50.67
C GLU A 6 -22.39 -38.16 -50.92
N LYS A 7 -23.49 -38.08 -50.17
CA LYS A 7 -24.34 -36.89 -50.15
C LYS A 7 -23.59 -35.81 -49.37
N ALA A 8 -23.07 -34.80 -50.06
CA ALA A 8 -22.63 -33.58 -49.42
C ALA A 8 -23.86 -32.87 -48.83
N PHE A 9 -24.03 -32.92 -47.51
CA PHE A 9 -25.01 -32.11 -46.80
C PHE A 9 -24.48 -30.67 -46.77
N GLY A 10 -25.04 -29.80 -47.62
CA GLY A 10 -24.74 -28.37 -47.62
C GLY A 10 -25.67 -27.61 -46.69
N PHE A 11 -25.13 -26.62 -45.97
CA PHE A 11 -25.94 -25.69 -45.17
C PHE A 11 -26.69 -24.70 -46.07
N THR A 12 -27.92 -24.36 -45.67
CA THR A 12 -28.67 -23.29 -46.31
C THR A 12 -28.14 -21.92 -45.89
N LEU A 13 -28.30 -20.91 -46.76
CA LEU A 13 -27.89 -19.53 -46.45
C LEU A 13 -28.52 -19.01 -45.14
N LEU A 14 -29.78 -19.39 -44.89
CA LEU A 14 -30.52 -18.99 -43.68
C LEU A 14 -29.92 -19.62 -42.42
N GLU A 15 -29.55 -20.90 -42.45
CA GLU A 15 -28.88 -21.57 -41.33
C GLU A 15 -27.54 -20.90 -41.00
N ILE A 16 -26.75 -20.55 -42.03
CA ILE A 16 -25.47 -19.86 -41.84
C ILE A 16 -25.70 -18.49 -41.16
N LEU A 17 -26.70 -17.73 -41.61
CA LEU A 17 -27.01 -16.41 -41.06
C LEU A 17 -27.44 -16.52 -39.58
N VAL A 18 -28.29 -17.49 -39.25
CA VAL A 18 -28.71 -17.75 -37.87
C VAL A 18 -27.52 -18.12 -36.98
N VAL A 19 -26.63 -19.00 -37.45
CA VAL A 19 -25.42 -19.38 -36.69
C VAL A 19 -24.53 -18.16 -36.44
N ILE A 20 -24.31 -17.30 -37.45
CA ILE A 20 -23.48 -16.09 -37.29
C ILE A 20 -24.08 -15.16 -36.22
N VAL A 21 -25.40 -14.96 -36.23
CA VAL A 21 -26.08 -14.12 -35.22
C VAL A 21 -25.90 -14.70 -33.82
N ILE A 22 -26.14 -16.01 -33.64
CA ILE A 22 -25.97 -16.67 -32.34
C ILE A 22 -24.51 -16.56 -31.86
N VAL A 23 -23.55 -16.84 -32.74
CA VAL A 23 -22.12 -16.74 -32.44
C VAL A 23 -21.73 -15.31 -32.06
N SER A 24 -22.24 -14.31 -32.76
CA SER A 24 -21.95 -12.90 -32.47
C SER A 24 -22.49 -12.46 -31.10
N LEU A 25 -23.70 -12.89 -30.73
CA LEU A 25 -24.28 -12.65 -29.41
C LEU A 25 -23.49 -13.35 -28.31
N PHE A 26 -23.09 -14.61 -28.56
CA PHE A 26 -22.28 -15.38 -27.63
C PHE A 26 -20.92 -14.70 -27.38
N PHE A 27 -20.19 -14.32 -28.42
CA PHE A 27 -18.91 -13.62 -28.25
C PHE A 27 -19.08 -12.24 -27.62
N SER A 28 -20.14 -11.49 -27.94
CA SER A 28 -20.40 -10.18 -27.33
C SER A 28 -20.57 -10.28 -25.81
N THR A 29 -21.35 -11.26 -25.35
CA THR A 29 -21.57 -11.49 -23.91
C THR A 29 -20.31 -12.00 -23.20
N LEU A 30 -19.53 -12.87 -23.84
CA LEU A 30 -18.22 -13.31 -23.32
C LEU A 30 -17.22 -12.15 -23.19
N ILE A 31 -17.11 -11.32 -24.22
CA ILE A 31 -16.19 -10.18 -24.22
C ILE A 31 -16.59 -9.17 -23.14
N GLY A 32 -17.88 -8.85 -23.03
CA GLY A 32 -18.40 -7.92 -22.02
C GLY A 32 -18.15 -8.39 -20.59
N SER A 33 -18.44 -9.67 -20.31
CA SER A 33 -18.19 -10.26 -18.99
C SER A 33 -16.70 -10.33 -18.65
N TYR A 34 -15.85 -10.71 -19.61
CA TYR A 34 -14.40 -10.71 -19.45
C TYR A 34 -13.86 -9.32 -19.09
N PHE A 35 -14.21 -8.28 -19.86
CA PHE A 35 -13.76 -6.90 -19.57
C PHE A 35 -14.23 -6.41 -18.20
N PHE A 36 -15.46 -6.73 -17.81
CA PHE A 36 -15.98 -6.37 -16.49
C PHE A 36 -15.18 -7.04 -15.37
N ILE A 37 -14.93 -8.34 -15.48
CA ILE A 37 -14.16 -9.10 -14.48
C ILE A 37 -12.73 -8.57 -14.38
N VAL A 38 -12.04 -8.36 -15.51
CA VAL A 38 -10.68 -7.84 -15.54
C VAL A 38 -10.61 -6.44 -14.91
N LYS A 39 -11.51 -5.53 -15.29
CA LYS A 39 -11.55 -4.17 -14.73
C LYS A 39 -11.81 -4.18 -13.22
N LYS A 40 -12.74 -5.03 -12.77
CA LYS A 40 -13.04 -5.19 -11.33
C LYS A 40 -11.85 -5.78 -10.58
N SER A 41 -11.21 -6.81 -11.12
CA SER A 41 -10.02 -7.44 -10.54
C SER A 41 -8.87 -6.44 -10.39
N LEU A 42 -8.55 -5.68 -11.45
CA LEU A 42 -7.51 -4.65 -11.40
C LEU A 42 -7.80 -3.57 -10.36
N LYS A 43 -9.06 -3.12 -10.25
CA LYS A 43 -9.47 -2.14 -9.23
C LYS A 43 -9.27 -2.72 -7.82
N THR A 44 -9.69 -3.96 -7.59
CA THR A 44 -9.52 -4.64 -6.29
C THR A 44 -8.04 -4.81 -5.96
N MET A 45 -7.21 -5.29 -6.89
CA MET A 45 -5.77 -5.44 -6.69
C MET A 45 -5.10 -4.12 -6.31
N LYS A 46 -5.44 -3.02 -7.00
CA LYS A 46 -4.93 -1.68 -6.67
C LYS A 46 -5.36 -1.23 -5.27
N GLY A 47 -6.62 -1.48 -4.91
CA GLY A 47 -7.16 -1.21 -3.57
C GLY A 47 -6.40 -1.99 -2.48
N SER A 48 -6.24 -3.30 -2.65
CA SER A 48 -5.51 -4.16 -1.70
C SER A 48 -4.06 -3.73 -1.56
N ARG A 49 -3.39 -3.36 -2.65
CA ARG A 49 -1.99 -2.88 -2.61
C ARG A 49 -1.87 -1.57 -1.83
N ASN A 50 -2.81 -0.65 -2.00
CA ASN A 50 -2.83 0.61 -1.26
C ASN A 50 -3.08 0.38 0.23
N LEU A 51 -4.03 -0.51 0.57
CA LEU A 51 -4.32 -0.87 1.95
C LEU A 51 -3.13 -1.55 2.62
N TYR A 52 -2.47 -2.47 1.92
CA TYR A 52 -1.25 -3.12 2.40
C TYR A 52 -0.13 -2.12 2.68
N LYS A 53 0.11 -1.17 1.76
CA LYS A 53 1.10 -0.10 1.97
C LYS A 53 0.76 0.75 3.20
N TYR A 54 -0.51 1.09 3.39
CA TYR A 54 -0.98 1.83 4.56
C TYR A 54 -0.74 1.04 5.85
N ALA A 55 -1.22 -0.20 5.91
CA ALA A 55 -1.07 -1.06 7.09
C ALA A 55 0.42 -1.27 7.42
N LYS A 56 1.26 -1.51 6.42
CA LYS A 56 2.71 -1.67 6.60
C LYS A 56 3.36 -0.40 7.15
N ALA A 57 3.00 0.78 6.64
CA ALA A 57 3.55 2.05 7.13
C ALA A 57 3.16 2.32 8.59
N ILE A 58 1.90 2.10 8.95
CA ILE A 58 1.43 2.22 10.34
C ILE A 58 2.12 1.20 11.24
N TYR A 59 2.18 -0.06 10.82
CA TYR A 59 2.85 -1.12 11.57
C TYR A 59 4.32 -0.80 11.84
N ASN A 60 5.06 -0.35 10.82
CA ASN A 60 6.46 0.04 10.98
C ASN A 60 6.62 1.21 11.96
N LEU A 61 5.77 2.24 11.84
CA LEU A 61 5.79 3.38 12.76
C LEU A 61 5.47 2.96 14.20
N GLU A 62 4.43 2.15 14.40
CA GLU A 62 4.09 1.64 15.73
C GLU A 62 5.20 0.79 16.33
N ASN A 63 5.80 -0.12 15.56
CA ASN A 63 6.91 -0.94 16.05
C ASN A 63 8.14 -0.12 16.37
N ALA A 64 8.46 0.88 15.54
CA ALA A 64 9.57 1.80 15.78
C ALA A 64 9.38 2.53 17.12
N ILE A 65 8.17 2.98 17.42
CA ILE A 65 7.80 3.62 18.70
C ILE A 65 7.83 2.60 19.85
N LYS A 66 7.23 1.40 19.69
CA LYS A 66 7.17 0.37 20.75
C LYS A 66 8.57 -0.03 21.22
N CYS A 67 9.50 -0.19 20.29
CA CYS A 67 10.87 -0.61 20.59
C CYS A 67 11.87 0.54 20.63
N SER A 68 11.40 1.77 20.81
CA SER A 68 12.32 2.90 20.90
C SER A 68 13.04 2.92 22.24
N LYS A 69 14.35 3.13 22.21
CA LYS A 69 15.17 3.53 23.37
C LYS A 69 15.03 5.01 23.68
N ASN A 70 14.87 5.84 22.65
CA ASN A 70 14.71 7.29 22.79
C ASN A 70 13.80 7.82 21.69
N ILE A 71 12.94 8.76 22.05
CA ILE A 71 12.03 9.44 21.13
C ILE A 71 12.12 10.94 21.36
N LYS A 72 12.26 11.71 20.29
CA LYS A 72 12.05 13.16 20.28
C LYS A 72 10.95 13.50 19.27
N ILE A 73 10.10 14.45 19.65
CA ILE A 73 9.01 14.93 18.83
C ILE A 73 9.24 16.42 18.58
N ASP A 74 9.25 16.81 17.32
CA ASP A 74 9.29 18.21 16.90
C ASP A 74 7.94 18.58 16.27
N ASN A 75 7.23 19.49 16.92
CA ASN A 75 5.92 20.00 16.50
C ASN A 75 5.99 21.43 15.94
N SER A 76 7.19 21.96 15.68
CA SER A 76 7.39 23.33 15.18
C SER A 76 6.77 23.59 13.80
N LYS A 77 6.63 22.55 12.98
CA LYS A 77 6.04 22.61 11.64
C LYS A 77 4.55 22.24 11.63
N ASN A 78 3.90 22.41 10.48
CA ASN A 78 2.50 21.98 10.26
C ASN A 78 2.26 20.47 10.45
N PHE A 79 3.31 19.66 10.31
CA PHE A 79 3.31 18.24 10.61
C PHE A 79 4.39 17.93 11.64
N SER A 80 4.13 16.98 12.53
CA SER A 80 5.13 16.53 13.49
C SER A 80 6.30 15.83 12.78
N THR A 81 7.49 15.95 13.36
CA THR A 81 8.64 15.11 13.01
C THR A 81 8.99 14.26 14.21
N LEU A 82 9.10 12.95 14.02
CA LEU A 82 9.50 11.99 15.05
C LEU A 82 10.93 11.56 14.80
N TYR A 83 11.78 11.70 15.79
CA TYR A 83 13.15 11.19 15.79
C TYR A 83 13.24 10.06 16.80
N LEU A 84 13.71 8.90 16.37
CA LEU A 84 13.66 7.65 17.12
C LEU A 84 15.03 6.98 17.08
N TYR A 85 15.41 6.41 18.20
CA TYR A 85 16.41 5.35 18.27
C TYR A 85 15.68 4.07 18.65
N THR A 86 15.63 3.07 17.75
CA THR A 86 14.74 1.91 17.89
C THR A 86 15.40 0.60 17.49
N TYR A 87 14.99 -0.49 18.14
CA TYR A 87 15.45 -1.85 17.84
C TYR A 87 14.53 -2.63 16.87
N CYS A 88 13.32 -2.12 16.62
CA CYS A 88 12.30 -2.79 15.80
C CYS A 88 11.84 -1.93 14.62
N GLY A 89 12.73 -1.09 14.09
CA GLY A 89 12.48 -0.26 12.93
C GLY A 89 12.44 -1.05 11.61
N ILE A 90 12.72 -0.35 10.53
CA ILE A 90 12.85 -0.86 9.16
C ILE A 90 14.03 -1.83 9.05
N TYR A 91 15.12 -1.55 9.77
CA TYR A 91 16.28 -2.45 9.83
C TYR A 91 16.15 -3.41 11.00
N LYS A 92 16.67 -4.63 10.81
CA LYS A 92 16.80 -5.60 11.90
C LYS A 92 17.92 -5.12 12.83
N GLY A 93 17.59 -4.93 14.11
CA GLY A 93 18.51 -4.44 15.11
C GLY A 93 18.37 -2.94 15.36
N PHE A 94 19.38 -2.36 16.01
CA PHE A 94 19.32 -0.97 16.39
C PHE A 94 19.44 -0.05 15.17
N SER A 95 18.57 0.96 15.08
CA SER A 95 18.60 1.96 14.03
C SER A 95 18.08 3.30 14.53
N LYS A 96 18.59 4.35 13.90
CA LYS A 96 18.03 5.70 13.99
C LYS A 96 16.97 5.85 12.91
N GLU A 97 15.78 6.30 13.29
CA GLU A 97 14.69 6.55 12.35
C GLU A 97 14.10 7.94 12.53
N VAL A 98 13.82 8.61 11.42
CA VAL A 98 13.18 9.92 11.41
C VAL A 98 11.96 9.87 10.53
N PHE A 99 10.78 10.02 11.12
CA PHE A 99 9.52 10.12 10.40
C PHE A 99 9.16 11.59 10.23
N PHE A 100 9.02 12.02 8.98
CA PHE A 100 8.73 13.42 8.64
C PHE A 100 7.76 13.49 7.47
N VAL A 101 7.06 14.62 7.34
CA VAL A 101 6.14 14.85 6.23
C VAL A 101 6.70 15.88 5.28
N LYS A 102 6.68 15.54 3.98
CA LYS A 102 7.04 16.43 2.88
C LYS A 102 6.05 16.21 1.74
N ASP A 103 5.56 17.28 1.13
CA ASP A 103 4.59 17.23 0.02
C ASP A 103 3.39 16.30 0.31
N ASN A 104 2.77 16.48 1.48
CA ASN A 104 1.65 15.67 1.96
C ASN A 104 1.94 14.16 1.93
N THR A 105 3.19 13.76 2.10
CA THR A 105 3.58 12.35 2.19
C THR A 105 4.46 12.14 3.40
N LEU A 106 4.16 11.09 4.16
CA LEU A 106 5.01 10.61 5.23
C LEU A 106 6.21 9.87 4.62
N TYR A 107 7.39 10.25 5.07
CA TYR A 107 8.66 9.61 4.76
C TYR A 107 9.28 9.09 6.05
N VAL A 108 10.18 8.13 5.87
CA VAL A 108 11.05 7.66 6.94
C VAL A 108 12.48 7.60 6.44
N TYR A 109 13.36 8.30 7.11
CA TYR A 109 14.80 8.10 6.97
C TYR A 109 15.25 7.12 8.04
N ALA A 110 15.88 6.02 7.64
CA ALA A 110 16.41 5.02 8.58
C ALA A 110 17.90 4.82 8.35
N TYR A 111 18.67 4.76 9.44
CA TYR A 111 20.11 4.56 9.42
C TYR A 111 20.52 3.53 10.48
N PRO A 112 21.22 2.44 10.12
CA PRO A 112 21.40 1.27 11.00
C PRO A 112 22.46 1.42 12.12
N TYR A 113 22.76 2.64 12.63
CA TYR A 113 23.77 2.87 13.67
C TYR A 113 23.47 4.09 14.57
N GLU A 114 24.06 4.13 15.78
CA GLU A 114 23.93 5.23 16.77
C GLU A 114 24.73 6.52 16.42
N PHE A 115 25.37 6.59 15.25
CA PHE A 115 26.27 7.71 14.94
C PHE A 115 25.54 8.92 14.36
N GLY A 116 25.76 10.08 14.98
CA GLY A 116 25.31 11.40 14.49
C GLY A 116 24.26 12.08 15.37
N ASP A 117 24.02 13.36 15.11
CA ASP A 117 22.97 14.14 15.78
C ASP A 117 21.61 13.49 15.53
N ILE A 118 20.81 13.23 16.57
CA ILE A 118 19.46 12.65 16.46
C ILE A 118 18.56 13.45 15.52
N PHE A 119 18.77 14.76 15.38
CA PHE A 119 17.97 15.64 14.52
C PHE A 119 18.38 15.59 13.04
N PHE A 120 19.55 15.03 12.71
CA PHE A 120 20.01 14.94 11.34
C PHE A 120 19.27 13.85 10.56
N TYR A 121 18.84 14.13 9.33
CA TYR A 121 18.38 13.11 8.38
C TYR A 121 18.61 13.57 6.94
N ASP A 122 18.84 12.62 6.04
CA ASP A 122 19.00 12.89 4.61
C ASP A 122 17.69 12.61 3.87
N GLU A 123 16.98 13.67 3.50
CA GLU A 123 15.72 13.58 2.75
C GLU A 123 15.85 12.80 1.44
N LYS A 124 17.02 12.82 0.79
CA LYS A 124 17.24 12.13 -0.49
C LYS A 124 17.30 10.62 -0.33
N LYS A 125 17.68 10.14 0.85
CA LYS A 125 17.74 8.71 1.21
C LYS A 125 16.49 8.22 1.92
N ALA A 126 15.49 9.08 2.13
CA ALA A 126 14.28 8.73 2.84
C ALA A 126 13.36 7.83 2.00
N ILE A 127 12.73 6.87 2.68
CA ILE A 127 11.77 5.93 2.08
C ILE A 127 10.38 6.56 2.14
N LYS A 128 9.72 6.64 0.98
CA LYS A 128 8.34 7.11 0.86
C LYS A 128 7.38 6.07 1.45
N LEU A 129 6.55 6.48 2.42
CA LEU A 129 5.57 5.59 3.06
C LEU A 129 4.17 5.76 2.46
N ILE A 130 3.44 6.78 2.88
CA ILE A 130 2.04 7.00 2.50
C ILE A 130 1.68 8.48 2.41
N PRO A 131 0.74 8.85 1.52
CA PRO A 131 0.18 10.20 1.53
C PRO A 131 -0.58 10.46 2.84
N VAL A 132 -0.43 11.68 3.35
CA VAL A 132 -1.02 12.13 4.62
C VAL A 132 -1.69 13.51 4.51
N ILE A 133 -2.82 13.65 5.19
CA ILE A 133 -3.58 14.90 5.34
C ILE A 133 -3.15 15.60 6.64
N ASN A 134 -2.96 14.83 7.71
CA ASN A 134 -2.41 15.27 8.98
C ASN A 134 -1.45 14.22 9.52
N PHE A 135 -0.49 14.70 10.31
CA PHE A 135 0.42 13.88 11.08
C PHE A 135 0.82 14.67 12.33
N ARG A 136 0.33 14.23 13.49
CA ARG A 136 0.63 14.85 14.79
C ARG A 136 1.01 13.79 15.79
N ALA A 137 2.03 14.03 16.60
CA ALA A 137 2.43 13.14 17.68
C ALA A 137 2.64 13.92 18.98
N GLU A 138 2.29 13.28 20.08
CA GLU A 138 2.40 13.83 21.44
C GLU A 138 2.69 12.72 22.44
N PHE A 139 3.48 13.04 23.46
CA PHE A 139 3.60 12.18 24.63
C PHE A 139 2.36 12.37 25.50
N ILE A 140 1.64 11.29 25.77
CA ILE A 140 0.60 11.29 26.81
C ILE A 140 1.28 11.24 28.18
N ASN A 141 2.32 10.40 28.28
CA ASN A 141 3.19 10.29 29.44
C ASN A 141 4.57 9.80 28.98
N ASN A 142 5.48 9.57 29.92
CA ASN A 142 6.87 9.16 29.62
C ASN A 142 6.99 7.85 28.82
N ASN A 143 5.96 6.99 28.83
CA ASN A 143 6.01 5.65 28.22
C ASN A 143 4.91 5.45 27.16
N ILE A 144 4.12 6.47 26.81
CA ILE A 144 3.01 6.34 25.87
C ILE A 144 3.02 7.54 24.92
N ILE A 145 3.04 7.22 23.63
CA ILE A 145 2.86 8.19 22.56
C ILE A 145 1.49 8.01 21.94
N LYS A 146 0.84 9.15 21.68
CA LYS A 146 -0.30 9.22 20.81
C LYS A 146 0.12 9.88 19.51
N PHE A 147 -0.29 9.29 18.39
CA PHE A 147 -0.16 9.94 17.10
C PHE A 147 -1.47 9.90 16.32
N ASN A 148 -1.69 10.95 15.54
CA ASN A 148 -2.79 11.10 14.60
C ASN A 148 -2.23 11.08 13.20
N ILE A 149 -2.79 10.24 12.34
CA ILE A 149 -2.47 10.18 10.92
C ILE A 149 -3.75 9.95 10.11
N ASN A 150 -3.98 10.78 9.11
CA ASN A 150 -5.21 10.76 8.29
C ASN A 150 -6.51 10.70 9.12
N ASN A 151 -6.59 11.53 10.18
CA ASN A 151 -7.71 11.58 11.12
C ASN A 151 -7.94 10.30 11.92
N LYS A 152 -6.97 9.37 11.95
CA LYS A 152 -7.00 8.18 12.79
C LYS A 152 -6.02 8.33 13.93
N HIS A 153 -6.48 8.01 15.13
CA HIS A 153 -5.69 8.08 16.35
C HIS A 153 -5.13 6.72 16.72
N PHE A 154 -3.86 6.71 17.12
CA PHE A 154 -3.14 5.53 17.58
C PHE A 154 -2.49 5.88 18.91
N ILE A 155 -2.56 4.94 19.85
CA ILE A 155 -1.93 5.04 21.17
C ILE A 155 -0.96 3.88 21.28
N VAL A 156 0.31 4.19 21.49
CA VAL A 156 1.39 3.22 21.44
C VAL A 156 2.24 3.29 22.70
N PRO A 157 2.35 2.20 23.46
CA PRO A 157 3.25 2.11 24.59
C PRO A 157 4.69 1.91 24.12
N ILE A 158 5.64 2.53 24.82
CA ILE A 158 7.08 2.31 24.69
C ILE A 158 7.45 1.16 25.63
N LEU A 159 7.98 0.07 25.07
CA LEU A 159 8.21 -1.19 25.76
C LEU A 159 9.66 -1.38 26.23
N ILE A 160 10.59 -0.62 25.67
CA ILE A 160 12.02 -0.73 25.98
C ILE A 160 12.42 0.48 26.84
N LYS A 161 13.07 0.22 27.97
CA LYS A 161 13.65 1.23 28.87
C LYS A 161 15.17 1.08 28.90
#